data_AF-A0A974AA85-F1
#
_entry.id   AF-A0A974AA85-F1
#
_cell.length_a   1.000
_cell.length_b   1.000
_cell.length_c   1.000
_cell.angle_alpha   90.00
_cell.angle_beta   90.00
_cell.angle_gamma   90.00
#
_symmetry.space_group_name_H-M   'P 1'
#
loop_
_entity.id
_entity.type
_entity.pdbx_description
1 polymer ?
#
loop_
_entity_poly.entity_id
_entity_poly.type
_entity_poly.pdbx_seq_one_letter_code
_entity_poly.pdbx_strand_id
1 'polypeptide(L)'
;MIKSVLTGVAALSLMAGSALAEDRVVNVFNWSDYIDESILEDFTNETGIKVVYDVFDSNEILETKLLAGGTGYDVVVPTGSFLARQIQAGVFAKLDKSKLSNIDNMWKDIEARVEKYDPGNDYSINYMWGT
;
A
#
# COMPACT_ATOMS: atom_id res chain seq x y z
N MET A 1 14.82 -51.07 52.88
CA MET A 1 15.38 -49.88 52.18
C MET A 1 14.39 -49.43 51.11
N ILE A 2 14.15 -48.12 51.08
CA ILE A 2 13.28 -47.26 50.27
C ILE A 2 13.12 -47.75 48.80
N LYS A 3 11.91 -48.16 48.39
CA LYS A 3 10.85 -47.46 47.60
C LYS A 3 11.17 -47.21 46.11
N SER A 4 10.27 -47.73 45.28
CA SER A 4 10.06 -47.53 43.83
C SER A 4 10.02 -46.07 43.37
N VAL A 5 10.18 -45.84 42.05
CA VAL A 5 9.42 -44.91 41.17
C VAL A 5 10.20 -44.77 39.84
N LEU A 6 9.73 -45.35 38.74
CA LEU A 6 8.75 -44.85 37.77
C LEU A 6 9.39 -43.99 36.66
N THR A 7 9.37 -44.59 35.47
CA THR A 7 9.41 -44.05 34.10
C THR A 7 9.19 -42.55 33.98
N GLY A 8 10.21 -41.81 33.51
CA GLY A 8 10.10 -40.40 33.13
C GLY A 8 10.17 -40.25 31.61
N VAL A 9 9.02 -40.29 30.93
CA VAL A 9 8.89 -39.83 29.54
C VAL A 9 8.92 -38.30 29.56
N ALA A 10 10.04 -37.70 29.17
CA ALA A 10 10.10 -36.26 28.92
C ALA A 10 9.45 -35.98 27.56
N ALA A 11 8.13 -35.78 27.56
CA ALA A 11 7.44 -35.17 26.44
C ALA A 11 7.86 -33.69 26.36
N LEU A 12 8.84 -33.40 25.50
CA LEU A 12 9.10 -32.03 25.04
C LEU A 12 7.91 -31.59 24.19
N SER A 13 6.97 -30.91 24.83
CA SER A 13 5.86 -30.22 24.20
C SER A 13 6.42 -29.27 23.14
N LEU A 14 6.17 -29.56 21.86
CA LEU A 14 6.31 -28.59 20.80
C LEU A 14 5.36 -27.43 21.09
N MET A 15 5.86 -26.39 21.75
CA MET A 15 5.31 -25.04 21.62
C MET A 15 5.72 -24.55 20.23
N ALA A 16 5.09 -25.10 19.19
CA ALA A 16 5.05 -24.45 17.90
C ALA A 16 4.26 -23.16 18.12
N GLY A 17 4.98 -22.06 18.31
CA GLY A 17 4.37 -20.74 18.27
C GLY A 17 3.66 -20.62 16.93
N SER A 18 2.34 -20.70 16.97
CA SER A 18 1.50 -20.18 15.91
C SER A 18 1.88 -18.72 15.76
N ALA A 19 2.72 -18.41 14.77
CA ALA A 19 2.84 -17.05 14.29
C ALA A 19 1.42 -16.64 13.91
N LEU A 20 0.80 -15.80 14.73
CA LEU A 20 -0.43 -15.12 14.37
C LEU A 20 -0.06 -14.33 13.12
N ALA A 21 -0.51 -14.80 11.95
CA ALA A 21 -0.37 -14.05 10.73
C ALA A 21 -1.08 -12.72 10.97
N GLU A 22 -0.30 -11.64 11.07
CA GLU A 22 -0.86 -10.30 11.11
C GLU A 22 -1.71 -10.14 9.84
N ASP A 23 -2.97 -9.73 10.02
CA ASP A 23 -3.86 -9.46 8.91
C ASP A 23 -3.19 -8.39 8.03
N ARG A 24 -2.75 -8.78 6.83
CA ARG A 24 -2.14 -7.85 5.88
C ARG A 24 -3.26 -7.00 5.29
N VAL A 25 -3.21 -5.70 5.57
CA VAL A 25 -4.18 -4.72 5.07
C VAL A 25 -3.42 -3.65 4.31
N VAL A 26 -3.98 -3.19 3.19
CA VAL A 26 -3.57 -1.97 2.49
C VAL A 26 -4.72 -0.97 2.52
N ASN A 27 -4.43 0.26 2.94
CA ASN A 27 -5.38 1.35 3.05
C ASN A 27 -5.20 2.30 1.86
N VAL A 28 -6.23 2.42 1.03
CA VAL A 28 -6.19 3.18 -0.21
C VAL A 28 -7.18 4.34 -0.13
N PHE A 29 -6.77 5.52 -0.57
CA PHE A 29 -7.64 6.70 -0.70
C PHE A 29 -7.57 7.22 -2.14
N ASN A 30 -8.65 7.04 -2.90
CA ASN A 30 -8.71 7.37 -4.34
C ASN A 30 -9.94 8.23 -4.67
N TRP A 31 -10.06 8.66 -5.91
CA TRP A 31 -11.24 9.32 -6.44
C TRP A 31 -12.48 8.41 -6.40
N SER A 32 -13.65 8.99 -6.14
CA SER A 32 -14.95 8.33 -6.35
C SER A 32 -15.08 7.88 -7.80
N ASP A 33 -15.73 6.72 -8.01
CA ASP A 33 -16.04 6.16 -9.33
C ASP A 33 -14.82 5.93 -10.24
N TYR A 34 -13.66 5.65 -9.62
CA TYR A 34 -12.36 5.59 -10.33
C TYR A 34 -11.69 4.22 -10.32
N ILE A 35 -12.38 3.19 -9.82
CA ILE A 35 -11.96 1.79 -9.90
C ILE A 35 -13.19 0.91 -10.12
N ASP A 36 -13.01 -0.22 -10.79
CA ASP A 36 -13.99 -1.30 -10.77
C ASP A 36 -13.83 -2.08 -9.45
N GLU A 37 -14.89 -2.19 -8.67
CA GLU A 37 -14.86 -2.87 -7.36
C GLU A 37 -14.38 -4.32 -7.45
N SER A 38 -14.62 -5.00 -8.58
CA SER A 38 -14.14 -6.37 -8.81
C SER A 38 -12.62 -6.49 -8.73
N ILE A 39 -11.88 -5.43 -9.06
CA ILE A 39 -10.41 -5.41 -8.96
C ILE A 39 -9.95 -5.51 -7.50
N LEU A 40 -10.71 -4.96 -6.55
CA LEU A 40 -10.38 -5.05 -5.13
C LEU A 40 -10.58 -6.48 -4.61
N GLU A 41 -11.62 -7.15 -5.08
CA GLU A 41 -11.89 -8.56 -4.78
C GLU A 41 -10.81 -9.46 -5.38
N ASP A 42 -10.51 -9.29 -6.66
CA ASP A 42 -9.47 -10.06 -7.37
C ASP A 42 -8.09 -9.88 -6.71
N PHE A 43 -7.70 -8.63 -6.39
CA PHE A 43 -6.46 -8.36 -5.67
C PHE A 43 -6.42 -9.08 -4.31
N THR A 44 -7.51 -9.03 -3.55
CA THR A 44 -7.60 -9.70 -2.25
C THR A 44 -7.50 -11.22 -2.39
N ASN A 45 -8.17 -11.79 -3.39
CA ASN A 45 -8.18 -13.23 -3.67
C ASN A 45 -6.79 -13.73 -4.11
N GLU A 46 -6.09 -12.98 -4.95
CA GLU A 46 -4.77 -13.35 -5.47
C GLU A 46 -3.66 -13.21 -4.41
N THR A 47 -3.72 -12.15 -3.60
CA THR A 47 -2.62 -11.80 -2.69
C THR A 47 -2.86 -12.20 -1.25
N GLY A 48 -4.11 -12.40 -0.86
CA GLY A 48 -4.55 -12.54 0.53
C GLY A 48 -4.39 -11.26 1.37
N ILE A 49 -4.23 -10.09 0.73
CA ILE A 49 -4.15 -8.78 1.38
C ILE A 49 -5.52 -8.14 1.33
N LYS A 50 -6.07 -7.75 2.49
CA LYS A 50 -7.34 -7.04 2.56
C LYS A 50 -7.15 -5.59 2.09
N VAL A 51 -8.11 -5.05 1.34
CA VAL A 51 -8.11 -3.64 0.96
C VAL A 51 -9.16 -2.88 1.76
N VAL A 52 -8.72 -1.82 2.45
CA VAL A 52 -9.62 -0.78 2.97
C VAL A 52 -9.58 0.36 1.95
N TYR A 53 -10.70 0.61 1.29
CA TYR A 53 -10.77 1.56 0.18
C TYR A 53 -11.72 2.71 0.50
N ASP A 54 -11.16 3.89 0.73
CA ASP A 54 -11.89 5.12 0.92
C ASP A 54 -11.87 5.97 -0.36
N VAL A 55 -12.87 6.83 -0.51
CA VAL A 55 -12.99 7.73 -1.66
C VAL A 55 -13.04 9.20 -1.28
N PHE A 56 -12.53 10.06 -2.17
CA PHE A 56 -12.71 11.50 -2.14
C PHE A 56 -13.15 12.06 -3.50
N ASP A 57 -13.62 13.31 -3.51
CA ASP A 57 -14.16 14.00 -4.68
C ASP A 57 -13.42 15.30 -5.03
N SER A 58 -12.39 15.66 -4.25
CA SER A 58 -11.59 16.86 -4.45
C SER A 58 -10.15 16.69 -3.95
N ASN A 59 -9.21 17.35 -4.63
CA ASN A 59 -7.81 17.30 -4.25
C ASN A 59 -7.56 17.98 -2.89
N GLU A 60 -8.36 18.99 -2.55
CA GLU A 60 -8.29 19.73 -1.30
C GLU A 60 -8.56 18.82 -0.09
N ILE A 61 -9.50 17.88 -0.20
CA ILE A 61 -9.77 16.89 0.85
C ILE A 61 -8.56 15.98 1.05
N LEU A 62 -8.01 15.44 -0.04
CA LEU A 62 -6.80 14.60 0.04
C LEU A 62 -5.63 15.37 0.65
N GLU A 63 -5.37 16.58 0.17
CA GLU A 63 -4.25 17.38 0.66
C GLU A 63 -4.39 17.73 2.14
N THR A 64 -5.59 18.12 2.57
CA THR A 64 -5.83 18.46 3.98
C THR A 64 -5.46 17.29 4.89
N LYS A 65 -5.84 16.06 4.49
CA LYS A 65 -5.46 14.84 5.20
C LYS A 65 -3.94 14.62 5.18
N LEU A 66 -3.30 14.69 4.01
CA LEU A 66 -1.85 14.48 3.87
C LEU A 66 -1.04 15.46 4.73
N LEU A 67 -1.39 16.75 4.70
CA LEU A 67 -0.68 17.79 5.45
C LEU A 67 -0.96 17.77 6.95
N ALA A 68 -2.11 17.24 7.38
CA ALA A 68 -2.37 16.98 8.79
C ALA A 68 -1.47 15.86 9.35
N GLY A 69 -0.97 14.97 8.49
CA GLY A 69 -0.14 13.83 8.85
C GLY A 69 -0.94 12.69 9.50
N GLY A 70 -0.28 11.55 9.72
CA GLY A 70 -0.90 10.40 10.38
C GLY A 70 -2.16 9.89 9.66
N THR A 71 -2.17 9.94 8.33
CA THR A 71 -3.38 9.67 7.53
C THR A 71 -3.91 8.26 7.68
N GLY A 72 -3.02 7.30 7.96
CA GLY A 72 -3.34 5.87 7.95
C GLY A 72 -3.49 5.28 6.55
N TYR A 73 -3.24 6.05 5.49
CA TYR A 73 -3.28 5.56 4.11
C TYR A 73 -1.90 5.16 3.61
N ASP A 74 -1.84 4.01 2.94
CA ASP A 74 -0.65 3.46 2.31
C ASP A 74 -0.51 3.92 0.85
N VAL A 75 -1.64 4.09 0.16
CA VAL A 75 -1.71 4.54 -1.24
C VAL A 75 -2.74 5.65 -1.39
N VAL A 76 -2.35 6.73 -2.06
CA VAL A 76 -3.24 7.85 -2.39
C VAL A 76 -3.08 8.26 -3.85
N VAL A 77 -4.10 8.91 -4.42
CA VAL A 77 -4.14 9.22 -5.86
C VAL A 77 -4.35 10.72 -6.15
N PRO A 78 -3.36 11.59 -5.86
CA PRO A 78 -3.45 13.03 -6.15
C PRO A 78 -3.37 13.33 -7.65
N THR A 79 -3.91 14.48 -8.07
CA THR A 79 -3.62 15.02 -9.41
C THR A 79 -2.22 15.63 -9.48
N GLY A 80 -1.66 15.73 -10.70
CA GLY A 80 -0.26 16.14 -10.91
C GLY A 80 0.14 17.47 -10.27
N SER A 81 -0.69 18.51 -10.35
CA SER A 81 -0.37 19.80 -9.73
C SER A 81 -0.30 19.74 -8.20
N PHE A 82 -1.16 18.93 -7.57
CA PHE A 82 -1.15 18.69 -6.13
C PHE A 82 0.02 17.78 -5.72
N LEU A 83 0.28 16.73 -6.50
CA LEU A 83 1.43 15.85 -6.33
C LEU A 83 2.74 16.65 -6.22
N ALA A 84 2.97 17.60 -7.14
CA ALA A 84 4.22 18.38 -7.16
C ALA A 84 4.49 19.14 -5.86
N ARG A 85 3.46 19.77 -5.27
CA ARG A 85 3.61 20.50 -4.01
C ARG A 85 3.64 19.59 -2.78
N GLN A 86 2.97 18.45 -2.85
CA GLN A 86 2.97 17.44 -1.80
C GLN A 86 4.34 16.73 -1.71
N ILE A 87 4.99 16.46 -2.84
CA ILE A 87 6.39 15.99 -2.88
C ILE A 87 7.30 17.00 -2.16
N GLN A 88 7.15 18.30 -2.45
CA GLN A 88 7.93 19.35 -1.78
C GLN A 88 7.66 19.43 -0.27
N ALA A 89 6.43 19.15 0.15
CA ALA A 89 6.05 19.06 1.56
C ALA A 89 6.57 17.79 2.25
N GLY A 90 7.15 16.83 1.51
CA GLY A 90 7.77 15.63 2.05
C GLY A 90 6.79 14.57 2.54
N VAL A 91 5.54 14.58 2.05
CA VAL A 91 4.50 13.64 2.53
C VAL A 91 4.59 12.25 1.89
N PHE A 92 5.38 12.08 0.83
CA PHE A 92 5.53 10.82 0.10
C PHE A 92 6.91 10.18 0.32
N ALA A 93 6.91 8.86 0.43
CA ALA A 93 8.13 8.08 0.31
C ALA A 93 8.53 7.93 -1.17
N LYS A 94 9.85 7.84 -1.44
CA LYS A 94 10.32 7.44 -2.77
C LYS A 94 9.93 5.99 -3.05
N LEU A 95 9.52 5.73 -4.29
CA LEU A 95 9.23 4.39 -4.77
C LEU A 95 10.52 3.59 -4.95
N ASP A 96 10.55 2.39 -4.39
CA ASP A 96 11.57 1.40 -4.71
C ASP A 96 11.19 0.70 -6.03
N LYS A 97 11.68 1.24 -7.16
CA LYS A 97 11.35 0.72 -8.49
C LYS A 97 11.76 -0.74 -8.70
N SER A 98 12.69 -1.27 -7.90
CA SER A 98 13.07 -2.70 -7.98
C SER A 98 11.96 -3.65 -7.53
N LYS A 99 10.98 -3.17 -6.77
CA LYS A 99 9.80 -3.93 -6.33
C LYS A 99 8.61 -3.83 -7.29
N LEU A 100 8.72 -3.01 -8.33
CA LEU A 100 7.66 -2.79 -9.32
C LEU A 100 7.96 -3.60 -10.58
N SER A 101 7.74 -4.92 -10.53
CA SER A 101 8.06 -5.82 -11.65
C SER A 101 7.31 -5.51 -12.94
N ASN A 102 6.23 -4.75 -12.87
CA ASN A 102 5.37 -4.37 -14.00
C ASN A 102 5.63 -2.94 -14.50
N ILE A 103 6.67 -2.26 -14.01
CA ILE A 103 6.96 -0.85 -14.34
C ILE A 103 7.21 -0.63 -15.83
N ASP A 104 7.73 -1.63 -16.54
CA ASP A 104 8.02 -1.57 -17.97
C ASP A 104 6.75 -1.43 -18.84
N ASN A 105 5.56 -1.63 -18.27
CA ASN A 105 4.29 -1.44 -18.97
C ASN A 105 3.85 0.03 -19.05
N MET A 106 4.57 0.95 -18.40
CA MET A 106 4.22 2.37 -18.39
C MET A 106 4.38 3.00 -19.78
N TRP A 107 3.45 3.91 -20.11
CA TRP A 107 3.52 4.62 -21.37
C TRP A 107 4.45 5.84 -21.24
N LYS A 108 5.58 5.76 -21.94
CA LYS A 108 6.64 6.79 -21.96
C LYS A 108 6.16 8.23 -22.17
N ASP A 109 5.17 8.44 -23.03
CA ASP A 109 4.66 9.80 -23.29
C ASP A 109 3.92 10.38 -22.08
N ILE A 110 3.27 9.52 -21.30
CA ILE A 110 2.60 9.92 -20.07
C ILE A 110 3.61 10.06 -18.93
N GLU A 111 4.60 9.18 -18.84
CA GLU A 111 5.71 9.32 -17.87
C GLU A 111 6.41 10.67 -18.03
N ALA A 112 6.77 11.06 -19.25
CA ALA A 112 7.40 12.34 -19.56
C ALA A 112 6.51 13.56 -19.21
N ARG A 113 5.17 13.40 -19.20
CA ARG A 113 4.25 14.45 -18.72
C ARG A 113 4.20 14.51 -17.21
N VAL A 114 4.23 13.35 -16.54
CA VAL A 114 4.27 13.24 -15.07
C VAL A 114 5.59 13.78 -14.51
N GLU A 115 6.71 13.64 -15.23
CA GLU A 115 8.03 14.17 -14.82
C GLU A 115 8.02 15.68 -14.52
N LYS A 116 7.09 16.44 -15.11
CA LYS A 116 6.92 17.87 -14.83
C LYS A 116 6.47 18.15 -13.39
N TYR A 117 5.83 17.17 -12.77
CA TYR A 117 5.30 17.22 -11.41
C TYR A 117 6.13 16.40 -10.43
N ASP A 118 6.68 15.27 -10.90
CA ASP A 118 7.52 14.34 -10.15
C ASP A 118 8.81 14.07 -10.93
N PRO A 119 9.85 14.91 -10.79
CA PRO A 119 11.09 14.75 -11.54
C PRO A 119 11.73 13.38 -11.29
N GLY A 120 11.93 12.61 -12.37
CA GLY A 120 12.45 11.24 -12.33
C GLY A 120 11.40 10.16 -12.07
N ASN A 121 10.12 10.53 -11.93
CA ASN A 121 9.02 9.65 -11.53
C ASN A 121 9.41 8.84 -10.27
N ASP A 122 9.93 9.55 -9.27
CA ASP A 122 10.53 8.95 -8.07
C ASP A 122 9.47 8.62 -7.01
N TYR A 123 8.30 9.25 -7.07
CA TYR A 123 7.29 9.20 -6.01
C TYR A 123 5.92 8.68 -6.49
N SER A 124 5.68 8.61 -7.80
CA SER A 124 4.36 8.32 -8.34
C SER A 124 4.36 7.34 -9.53
N ILE A 125 3.23 6.65 -9.70
CA ILE A 125 2.88 5.86 -10.88
C ILE A 125 1.65 6.49 -11.52
N ASN A 126 1.62 6.61 -12.84
CA ASN A 126 0.45 7.10 -13.53
C ASN A 126 -0.68 6.05 -13.49
N TYR A 127 -1.86 6.47 -13.02
CA TYR A 127 -3.04 5.59 -13.01
C TYR A 127 -3.98 5.88 -14.19
N MET A 128 -4.54 7.08 -14.24
CA MET A 128 -5.46 7.52 -15.30
C MET A 128 -5.26 9.01 -15.59
N TRP A 129 -5.75 9.47 -16.73
CA TRP A 129 -5.71 10.87 -17.16
C TRP A 129 -6.94 11.20 -18.03
N GLY A 130 -7.28 12.48 -18.14
CA GLY A 130 -8.44 12.97 -18.90
C GLY A 130 -8.27 14.41 -19.37
N THR A 131 -9.34 15.01 -19.90
CA THR A 131 -9.40 16.39 -20.40
C THR A 131 -10.64 17.11 -19.94
#